data_AF-A0AAD4SP16-F1
#
_entry.id   AF-A0AAD4SP16-F1
#
_cell.length_a   1.000
_cell.length_b   1.000
_cell.length_c   1.000
_cell.angle_alpha   90.00
_cell.angle_beta   90.00
_cell.angle_gamma   90.00
#
_symmetry.space_group_name_H-M   'P 1'
#
loop_
_entity.id
_entity.type
_entity.pdbx_description
1 polymer ?
#
loop_
_entity_poly.entity_id
_entity_poly.type
_entity_poly.pdbx_seq_one_letter_code
_entity_poly.pdbx_strand_id
1 'polypeptide(L)'
;MDHAAEAHMTDLMTITRFVLNEQSKHPESRGDFSILLSHIVLGCKFVCAAVNKAGLAKLIGLAGETNVQGEEQKKLDVLSNDVFVKALVSSGRTSILVSEEDEEATFVDPALRGRYCVVFDPLDGSSNIDCGVSIGTIFGIYMMKANEEPHLEDVLQPGKNMLAAGYCMYGSSCTFVLSTGTGVNGFTLDPSLGEFIMTHPDIKIPKKGKIYSVNEGNAKNWDTPTAKYVERCKYPQDGSSPKSLRYIGSMVADVHRTLLYGGIFMYPADKKSPSGKLRVLYEVFPMSFLMEQAGGQAFTGKERALDLVPKKIHERSPIFLGSYDDVEEIKVLYAAEEKKA
;
A
#
# COMPACT_ATOMS: atom_id res chain seq x y z
N MET A 1 15.81 17.35 -12.01
CA MET A 1 14.52 17.99 -12.29
C MET A 1 14.78 19.48 -12.35
N ASP A 2 14.41 20.11 -13.45
CA ASP A 2 14.63 21.54 -13.67
C ASP A 2 13.51 22.33 -12.99
N HIS A 3 13.71 22.68 -11.72
CA HIS A 3 12.71 23.34 -10.86
C HIS A 3 12.34 24.76 -11.32
N ALA A 4 13.04 25.31 -12.31
CA ALA A 4 12.76 26.65 -12.84
C ALA A 4 11.50 26.72 -13.70
N ALA A 5 11.06 25.61 -14.29
CA ALA A 5 9.85 25.56 -15.13
C ALA A 5 8.54 25.44 -14.31
N GLU A 6 8.61 24.99 -13.06
CA GLU A 6 7.42 24.71 -12.22
C GLU A 6 6.81 25.95 -11.56
N ALA A 7 7.58 27.04 -11.40
CA ALA A 7 7.15 28.23 -10.66
C ALA A 7 6.00 29.03 -11.32
N HIS A 8 5.61 28.69 -12.55
CA HIS A 8 4.54 29.36 -13.30
C HIS A 8 3.55 28.39 -13.99
N MET A 9 3.40 27.15 -13.51
CA MET A 9 2.39 26.25 -14.06
C MET A 9 0.98 26.65 -13.61
N THR A 10 0.23 27.29 -14.49
CA THR A 10 -1.20 27.61 -14.27
C THR A 10 -2.14 26.47 -14.71
N ASP A 11 -1.66 25.51 -15.51
CA ASP A 11 -2.42 24.34 -15.95
C ASP A 11 -2.11 23.13 -15.05
N LEU A 12 -2.79 23.07 -13.90
CA LEU A 12 -2.56 22.02 -12.90
C LEU A 12 -3.37 20.76 -13.25
N MET A 13 -2.69 19.61 -13.26
CA MET A 13 -3.34 18.30 -13.35
C MET A 13 -3.66 17.80 -11.95
N THR A 14 -4.85 18.13 -11.44
CA THR A 14 -5.30 17.60 -10.15
C THR A 14 -5.69 16.13 -10.27
N ILE A 15 -5.68 15.40 -9.16
CA ILE A 15 -6.15 14.01 -9.15
C ILE A 15 -7.60 13.89 -9.65
N THR A 16 -8.47 14.83 -9.28
CA THR A 16 -9.86 14.88 -9.76
C THR A 16 -9.91 15.01 -11.29
N ARG A 17 -9.13 15.93 -11.86
CA ARG A 17 -9.04 16.10 -13.33
C ARG A 17 -8.48 14.85 -14.00
N PHE A 18 -7.43 14.26 -13.44
CA PHE A 18 -6.84 13.02 -13.94
C PHE A 18 -7.88 11.89 -14.01
N VAL A 19 -8.61 11.66 -12.92
CA VAL A 19 -9.62 10.60 -12.84
C VAL A 19 -10.78 10.84 -13.81
N LEU A 20 -11.23 12.08 -13.97
CA LEU A 20 -12.26 12.43 -14.96
C LEU A 20 -11.75 12.23 -16.40
N ASN A 21 -10.48 12.53 -16.67
CA ASN A 21 -9.87 12.25 -17.96
C ASN A 21 -9.78 10.75 -18.23
N GLU A 22 -9.37 9.94 -17.25
CA GLU A 22 -9.38 8.47 -17.39
C GLU A 22 -10.81 7.94 -17.59
N GLN A 23 -11.79 8.43 -16.82
CA GLN A 23 -13.20 8.06 -16.98
C GLN A 23 -13.69 8.29 -18.42
N SER A 24 -13.30 9.41 -19.05
CA SER A 24 -13.72 9.75 -20.41
C SER A 24 -13.26 8.73 -21.47
N LYS A 25 -12.25 7.91 -21.16
CA LYS A 25 -11.77 6.82 -22.02
C LYS A 25 -12.64 5.55 -21.95
N HIS A 26 -13.57 5.49 -20.99
CA HIS A 26 -14.44 4.35 -20.72
C HIS A 26 -15.92 4.75 -20.88
N PRO A 27 -16.51 4.58 -22.08
CA PRO A 27 -17.90 5.01 -22.38
C PRO A 27 -18.96 4.42 -21.44
N GLU A 28 -18.70 3.25 -20.87
CA GLU A 28 -19.55 2.56 -19.89
C GLU A 28 -19.47 3.15 -18.47
N SER A 29 -18.45 3.97 -18.19
CA SER A 29 -18.20 4.51 -16.86
C SER A 29 -19.14 5.66 -16.52
N ARG A 30 -19.92 5.48 -15.46
CA ARG A 30 -20.96 6.43 -15.01
C ARG A 30 -20.50 7.37 -13.89
N GLY A 31 -19.21 7.38 -13.56
CA GLY A 31 -18.64 8.25 -12.52
C GLY A 31 -18.69 7.68 -11.10
N ASP A 32 -19.24 6.48 -10.90
CA ASP A 32 -19.25 5.82 -9.58
C ASP A 32 -17.84 5.71 -8.98
N PHE A 33 -16.86 5.29 -9.80
CA PHE A 33 -15.46 5.18 -9.39
C PHE A 33 -14.86 6.55 -9.01
N SER A 34 -15.16 7.60 -9.78
CA SER A 34 -14.68 8.96 -9.55
C SER A 34 -15.20 9.51 -8.22
N ILE A 35 -16.47 9.23 -7.89
CA ILE A 35 -17.07 9.60 -6.60
C ILE A 35 -16.41 8.83 -5.45
N LEU A 36 -16.20 7.51 -5.61
CA LEU A 36 -15.52 6.70 -4.60
C LEU A 36 -14.12 7.26 -4.32
N LEU A 37 -13.34 7.51 -5.37
CA LEU A 37 -11.97 7.98 -5.23
C LEU A 37 -11.90 9.39 -4.61
N SER A 38 -12.86 10.27 -4.87
CA SER A 38 -12.91 11.57 -4.19
C SER A 38 -13.08 11.44 -2.66
N HIS A 39 -13.80 10.42 -2.20
CA HIS A 39 -13.99 10.15 -0.78
C HIS A 39 -12.76 9.51 -0.13
N ILE A 40 -12.02 8.66 -0.85
CA ILE A 40 -10.69 8.18 -0.42
C ILE A 40 -9.73 9.37 -0.29
N VAL A 41 -9.68 10.26 -1.29
CA VAL A 41 -8.86 11.49 -1.26
C VAL A 41 -9.24 12.39 -0.09
N LEU A 42 -10.53 12.53 0.22
CA LEU A 42 -10.99 13.26 1.40
C LEU A 42 -10.47 12.63 2.70
N GLY A 43 -10.57 11.31 2.84
CA GLY A 43 -10.03 10.56 3.98
C GLY A 43 -8.53 10.81 4.15
N CYS A 44 -7.74 10.69 3.07
CA CYS A 44 -6.31 10.97 3.10
C CYS A 44 -5.98 12.42 3.50
N LYS A 45 -6.73 13.41 3.01
CA LYS A 45 -6.53 14.82 3.42
C LYS A 45 -6.84 15.02 4.90
N PHE A 46 -7.89 14.38 5.41
CA PHE A 46 -8.24 14.44 6.83
C PHE A 46 -7.14 13.83 7.69
N VAL A 47 -6.70 12.60 7.38
CA VAL A 47 -5.65 11.91 8.14
C VAL A 47 -4.34 12.70 8.09
N CYS A 48 -3.95 13.22 6.92
CA CYS A 48 -2.79 14.11 6.80
C CYS A 48 -2.87 15.32 7.75
N ALA A 49 -4.03 15.98 7.81
CA ALA A 49 -4.23 17.13 8.70
C ALA A 49 -4.18 16.73 10.19
N ALA A 50 -4.68 15.55 10.55
CA ALA A 50 -4.65 15.02 11.91
C ALA A 50 -3.22 14.65 12.34
N VAL A 51 -2.48 13.94 11.48
CA VAL A 51 -1.08 13.54 11.71
C VAL A 51 -0.19 14.77 11.89
N ASN A 52 -0.32 15.79 11.04
CA ASN A 52 0.46 17.03 11.13
C ASN A 52 0.22 17.83 12.43
N LYS A 53 -0.87 17.53 13.16
CA LYS A 53 -1.23 18.19 14.41
C LYS A 53 -1.24 17.23 15.60
N ALA A 54 -0.76 16.00 15.44
CA ALA A 54 -0.94 14.92 16.40
C ALA A 54 -0.46 15.29 17.81
N GLY A 55 0.75 15.85 17.91
CA GLY A 55 1.34 16.26 19.19
C GLY A 55 0.62 17.45 19.84
N LEU A 56 0.10 18.39 19.04
CA LEU A 56 -0.64 19.57 19.53
C LEU A 56 -2.06 19.19 19.99
N ALA A 57 -2.71 18.30 19.25
CA ALA A 57 -4.09 17.88 19.50
C ALA A 57 -4.20 16.72 20.51
N LYS A 58 -3.09 16.29 21.15
CA LYS A 58 -3.03 15.14 22.06
C LYS A 58 -3.60 13.86 21.45
N LEU A 59 -3.39 13.69 20.15
CA LEU A 59 -3.77 12.50 19.38
C LEU A 59 -2.68 11.41 19.44
N ILE A 60 -1.52 11.73 20.03
CA ILE A 60 -0.46 10.76 20.31
C ILE A 60 -0.80 9.97 21.57
N GLY A 61 -0.54 8.67 21.54
CA GLY A 61 -0.74 7.74 22.66
C GLY A 61 -1.88 6.75 22.44
N LEU A 62 -2.03 5.86 23.40
CA LEU A 62 -2.95 4.73 23.34
C LEU A 62 -4.42 5.17 23.42
N ALA A 63 -5.27 4.52 22.64
CA ALA A 63 -6.72 4.61 22.74
C ALA A 63 -7.27 3.84 23.95
N GLY A 64 -6.47 2.90 24.50
CA GLY A 64 -6.85 2.05 25.63
C GLY A 64 -7.43 0.69 25.23
N GLU A 65 -7.56 0.43 23.93
CA GLU A 65 -8.04 -0.83 23.35
C GLU A 65 -6.89 -1.58 22.64
N THR A 66 -6.95 -2.91 22.65
CA THR A 66 -6.04 -3.77 21.87
C THR A 66 -6.81 -4.25 20.65
N ASN A 67 -6.25 -4.05 19.45
CA ASN A 67 -6.92 -4.47 18.22
C ASN A 67 -6.92 -6.01 18.07
N VAL A 68 -7.67 -6.51 17.10
CA VAL A 68 -7.88 -7.96 16.83
C VAL A 68 -6.60 -8.72 16.48
N GLN A 69 -5.52 -7.98 16.30
CA GLN A 69 -4.22 -8.44 15.86
C GLN A 69 -3.20 -8.47 17.01
N GLY A 70 -3.64 -8.09 18.22
CA GLY A 70 -2.83 -8.05 19.44
C GLY A 70 -1.90 -6.84 19.52
N GLU A 71 -2.14 -5.80 18.72
CA GLU A 71 -1.39 -4.55 18.75
C GLU A 71 -2.16 -3.50 19.57
N GLU A 72 -1.45 -2.68 20.37
CA GLU A 72 -2.09 -1.61 21.15
C GLU A 72 -2.54 -0.49 20.22
N GLN A 73 -3.84 -0.21 20.18
CA GLN A 73 -4.42 0.73 19.23
C GLN A 73 -4.12 2.18 19.68
N LYS A 74 -3.64 3.02 18.76
CA LYS A 74 -3.42 4.45 19.03
C LYS A 74 -4.67 5.25 18.70
N LYS A 75 -4.82 6.43 19.31
CA LYS A 75 -5.97 7.30 19.06
C LYS A 75 -6.10 7.74 17.59
N LEU A 76 -4.97 7.90 16.90
CA LEU A 76 -4.96 8.22 15.48
C LEU A 76 -5.42 7.06 14.61
N ASP A 77 -5.19 5.82 15.02
CA ASP A 77 -5.65 4.62 14.32
C ASP A 77 -7.19 4.61 14.28
N VAL A 78 -7.81 4.72 15.48
CA VAL A 78 -9.27 4.83 15.62
C VAL A 78 -9.84 5.99 14.81
N LEU A 79 -9.24 7.18 14.91
CA LEU A 79 -9.70 8.36 14.20
C LEU A 79 -9.61 8.18 12.67
N SER A 80 -8.53 7.58 12.20
CA SER A 80 -8.31 7.35 10.77
C SER A 80 -9.30 6.32 10.24
N ASN A 81 -9.54 5.23 10.98
CA ASN A 81 -10.55 4.24 10.64
C ASN A 81 -11.95 4.85 10.53
N ASP A 82 -12.37 5.58 11.58
CA ASP A 82 -13.67 6.22 11.66
C ASP A 82 -13.97 7.14 10.47
N VAL A 83 -12.98 7.93 10.08
CA VAL A 83 -13.09 8.87 8.98
C VAL A 83 -13.18 8.14 7.64
N PHE A 84 -12.38 7.09 7.44
CA PHE A 84 -12.42 6.29 6.23
C PHE A 84 -13.75 5.55 6.09
N VAL A 85 -14.21 4.86 7.13
CA VAL A 85 -15.51 4.17 7.12
C VAL A 85 -16.63 5.15 6.78
N LYS A 86 -16.71 6.30 7.47
CA LYS A 86 -17.76 7.32 7.23
C LYS A 86 -17.69 7.87 5.81
N ALA A 87 -16.50 8.22 5.31
CA ALA A 87 -16.33 8.76 3.96
C ALA A 87 -16.69 7.73 2.89
N LEU A 88 -16.28 6.47 3.06
CA LEU A 88 -16.55 5.40 2.11
C LEU A 88 -18.05 5.05 2.08
N VAL A 89 -18.72 4.96 3.23
CA VAL A 89 -20.17 4.76 3.30
C VAL A 89 -20.91 5.95 2.69
N SER A 90 -20.53 7.19 3.03
CA SER A 90 -21.22 8.39 2.51
C SER A 90 -21.02 8.61 1.01
N SER A 91 -20.04 7.96 0.39
CA SER A 91 -19.87 7.99 -1.07
C SER A 91 -21.09 7.42 -1.81
N GLY A 92 -21.84 6.51 -1.17
CA GLY A 92 -22.92 5.76 -1.80
C GLY A 92 -22.42 4.75 -2.85
N ARG A 93 -21.12 4.44 -2.89
CA ARG A 93 -20.49 3.61 -3.93
C ARG A 93 -19.91 2.29 -3.41
N THR A 94 -19.86 2.09 -2.11
CA THR A 94 -19.27 0.89 -1.49
C THR A 94 -20.31 -0.11 -1.02
N SER A 95 -19.93 -1.39 -0.97
CA SER A 95 -20.78 -2.51 -0.54
C SER A 95 -20.19 -3.25 0.64
N ILE A 96 -18.87 -3.45 0.64
CA ILE A 96 -18.11 -4.12 1.70
C ILE A 96 -16.88 -3.28 2.00
N LEU A 97 -16.60 -3.07 3.28
CA LEU A 97 -15.38 -2.46 3.77
C LEU A 97 -14.63 -3.47 4.64
N VAL A 98 -13.32 -3.60 4.43
CA VAL A 98 -12.43 -4.37 5.31
C VAL A 98 -11.32 -3.44 5.76
N SER A 99 -11.29 -3.14 7.04
CA SER A 99 -10.24 -2.35 7.67
C SER A 99 -9.24 -3.25 8.37
N GLU A 100 -8.00 -2.77 8.51
CA GLU A 100 -7.02 -3.34 9.44
C GLU A 100 -7.50 -3.27 10.90
N GLU A 101 -8.29 -2.24 11.23
CA GLU A 101 -8.71 -1.90 12.60
C GLU A 101 -10.00 -2.59 13.07
N ASP A 102 -10.76 -3.21 12.16
CA ASP A 102 -12.05 -3.85 12.44
C ASP A 102 -11.91 -5.38 12.41
N GLU A 103 -12.55 -6.10 13.35
CA GLU A 103 -12.52 -7.58 13.41
C GLU A 103 -13.27 -8.26 12.25
N GLU A 104 -14.37 -7.63 11.85
CA GLU A 104 -15.30 -8.14 10.86
C GLU A 104 -15.40 -7.16 9.70
N ALA A 105 -15.73 -7.68 8.51
CA ALA A 105 -16.03 -6.82 7.38
C ALA A 105 -17.31 -6.03 7.65
N THR A 106 -17.30 -4.74 7.33
CA THR A 106 -18.49 -3.90 7.38
C THR A 106 -19.28 -4.07 6.09
N PHE A 107 -20.52 -4.59 6.21
CA PHE A 107 -21.49 -4.67 5.12
C PHE A 107 -22.32 -3.40 5.09
N VAL A 108 -22.26 -2.66 3.98
CA VAL A 108 -22.96 -1.38 3.84
C VAL A 108 -24.47 -1.61 3.72
N ASP A 109 -25.23 -0.82 4.48
CA ASP A 109 -26.70 -0.82 4.46
C ASP A 109 -27.22 -0.70 3.01
N PRO A 110 -28.21 -1.52 2.59
CA PRO A 110 -28.78 -1.46 1.25
C PRO A 110 -29.14 -0.06 0.73
N ALA A 111 -29.59 0.86 1.60
CA ALA A 111 -29.96 2.22 1.23
C ALA A 111 -28.77 3.13 0.86
N LEU A 112 -27.57 2.78 1.33
CA LEU A 112 -26.31 3.53 1.11
C LEU A 112 -25.34 2.75 0.21
N ARG A 113 -25.75 1.59 -0.28
CA ARG A 113 -24.88 0.62 -0.93
C ARG A 113 -24.61 0.96 -2.38
N GLY A 114 -23.34 0.82 -2.78
CA GLY A 114 -22.92 0.81 -4.18
C GLY A 114 -22.46 -0.57 -4.65
N ARG A 115 -21.37 -0.61 -5.44
CA ARG A 115 -20.88 -1.84 -6.09
C ARG A 115 -19.40 -2.14 -5.83
N TYR A 116 -18.69 -1.25 -5.13
CA TYR A 116 -17.27 -1.44 -4.87
C TYR A 116 -17.03 -2.03 -3.49
N CYS A 117 -16.06 -2.92 -3.39
CA CYS A 117 -15.53 -3.37 -2.11
C CYS A 117 -14.18 -2.69 -1.87
N VAL A 118 -13.95 -2.18 -0.66
CA VAL A 118 -12.73 -1.45 -0.32
C VAL A 118 -12.05 -2.15 0.84
N VAL A 119 -10.79 -2.55 0.63
CA VAL A 119 -9.89 -3.09 1.65
C VAL A 119 -8.86 -2.01 1.97
N PHE A 120 -8.63 -1.67 3.24
CA PHE A 120 -7.72 -0.58 3.58
C PHE A 120 -7.02 -0.75 4.93
N ASP A 121 -5.81 -0.20 4.99
CA ASP A 121 -5.10 0.09 6.23
C ASP A 121 -5.21 1.61 6.43
N PRO A 122 -5.98 2.08 7.42
CA PRO A 122 -6.20 3.51 7.61
C PRO A 122 -4.93 4.24 8.04
N LEU A 123 -3.98 3.57 8.72
CA LEU A 123 -2.76 4.18 9.24
C LEU A 123 -1.56 3.21 9.35
N ASP A 124 -0.97 2.84 8.22
CA ASP A 124 0.27 2.06 8.14
C ASP A 124 1.42 2.77 8.87
N GLY A 125 2.18 1.99 9.64
CA GLY A 125 3.35 2.47 10.37
C GLY A 125 3.00 3.25 11.63
N SER A 126 1.79 3.12 12.16
CA SER A 126 1.30 3.81 13.37
C SER A 126 2.28 3.77 14.55
N SER A 127 3.01 2.67 14.72
CA SER A 127 4.09 2.54 15.70
C SER A 127 5.13 3.68 15.66
N ASN A 128 5.35 4.30 14.49
CA ASN A 128 6.32 5.37 14.30
C ASN A 128 5.74 6.80 14.38
N ILE A 129 4.45 6.96 14.70
CA ILE A 129 3.81 8.27 14.90
C ILE A 129 4.60 9.12 15.91
N ASP A 130 4.92 8.54 17.07
CA ASP A 130 5.50 9.24 18.22
C ASP A 130 6.91 9.77 17.94
N CYS A 131 7.65 9.14 17.03
CA CYS A 131 9.00 9.53 16.63
C CYS A 131 9.03 10.38 15.35
N GLY A 132 7.88 10.76 14.79
CA GLY A 132 7.77 11.68 13.66
C GLY A 132 8.31 11.12 12.34
N VAL A 133 8.31 9.79 12.18
CA VAL A 133 8.69 9.13 10.93
C VAL A 133 7.48 9.09 9.99
N SER A 134 7.76 8.97 8.68
CA SER A 134 6.71 8.80 7.68
C SER A 134 5.83 7.59 7.97
N ILE A 135 4.53 7.80 7.81
CA ILE A 135 3.43 6.82 7.93
C ILE A 135 2.49 6.98 6.73
N GLY A 136 1.39 6.25 6.65
CA GLY A 136 0.47 6.41 5.51
C GLY A 136 -0.84 5.65 5.61
N THR A 137 -1.62 5.70 4.55
CA THR A 137 -2.85 4.92 4.38
C THR A 137 -2.69 4.07 3.13
N ILE A 138 -3.19 2.83 3.14
CA ILE A 138 -3.13 1.89 2.01
C ILE A 138 -4.55 1.47 1.66
N PHE A 139 -4.87 1.34 0.38
CA PHE A 139 -6.19 0.86 -0.04
C PHE A 139 -6.14 0.03 -1.34
N GLY A 140 -7.04 -0.94 -1.42
CA GLY A 140 -7.37 -1.71 -2.61
C GLY A 140 -8.87 -1.66 -2.90
N ILE A 141 -9.23 -1.69 -4.18
CA ILE A 141 -10.62 -1.59 -4.64
C ILE A 141 -10.94 -2.78 -5.52
N TYR A 142 -11.98 -3.51 -5.15
CA TYR A 142 -12.59 -4.58 -5.93
C TYR A 142 -13.97 -4.17 -6.44
N MET A 143 -14.44 -4.86 -7.47
CA MET A 143 -15.86 -4.85 -7.85
C MET A 143 -16.57 -6.02 -7.15
N MET A 144 -17.74 -5.77 -6.59
CA MET A 144 -18.68 -6.81 -6.18
C MET A 144 -19.07 -7.65 -7.40
N LYS A 145 -19.24 -8.97 -7.23
CA LYS A 145 -19.75 -9.82 -8.30
C LYS A 145 -21.19 -9.42 -8.63
N ALA A 146 -21.54 -9.48 -9.91
CA ALA A 146 -22.81 -8.93 -10.38
C ALA A 146 -24.01 -9.71 -9.84
N ASN A 147 -25.05 -8.98 -9.38
CA ASN A 147 -26.37 -9.47 -8.99
C ASN A 147 -26.43 -10.36 -7.73
N GLU A 148 -25.45 -10.26 -6.83
CA GLU A 148 -25.46 -10.99 -5.56
C GLU A 148 -25.55 -10.02 -4.37
N GLU A 149 -26.11 -10.49 -3.25
CA GLU A 149 -25.94 -9.81 -1.97
C GLU A 149 -24.44 -9.82 -1.59
N PRO A 150 -23.92 -8.75 -0.98
CA PRO A 150 -22.49 -8.68 -0.69
C PRO A 150 -22.09 -9.80 0.28
N HIS A 151 -21.03 -10.51 -0.06
CA HIS A 151 -20.51 -11.65 0.69
C HIS A 151 -18.99 -11.56 0.80
N LEU A 152 -18.38 -12.24 1.79
CA LEU A 152 -16.94 -12.11 2.03
C LEU A 152 -16.11 -12.54 0.81
N GLU A 153 -16.60 -13.44 -0.04
CA GLU A 153 -15.93 -13.90 -1.25
C GLU A 153 -15.86 -12.85 -2.38
N ASP A 154 -16.51 -11.69 -2.21
CA ASP A 154 -16.29 -10.50 -3.05
C ASP A 154 -14.95 -9.79 -2.73
N VAL A 155 -14.41 -9.97 -1.52
CA VAL A 155 -13.08 -9.45 -1.12
C VAL A 155 -12.04 -10.55 -0.95
N LEU A 156 -12.45 -11.78 -0.63
CA LEU A 156 -11.56 -12.95 -0.54
C LEU A 156 -11.25 -13.52 -1.92
N GLN A 157 -10.65 -12.69 -2.76
CA GLN A 157 -10.24 -13.01 -4.13
C GLN A 157 -8.78 -12.64 -4.37
N PRO A 158 -8.15 -13.19 -5.43
CA PRO A 158 -6.77 -12.87 -5.75
C PRO A 158 -6.54 -11.38 -6.00
N GLY A 159 -5.39 -10.85 -5.57
CA GLY A 159 -5.04 -9.44 -5.73
C GLY A 159 -5.05 -8.95 -7.18
N LYS A 160 -4.83 -9.84 -8.16
CA LYS A 160 -4.93 -9.50 -9.60
C LYS A 160 -6.33 -9.07 -10.05
N ASN A 161 -7.36 -9.34 -9.25
CA ASN A 161 -8.74 -8.95 -9.53
C ASN A 161 -9.08 -7.53 -9.03
N MET A 162 -8.16 -6.84 -8.33
CA MET A 162 -8.38 -5.45 -7.97
C MET A 162 -8.55 -4.59 -9.21
N LEU A 163 -9.50 -3.65 -9.16
CA LEU A 163 -9.68 -2.63 -10.18
C LEU A 163 -8.64 -1.52 -10.04
N ALA A 164 -8.34 -1.17 -8.80
CA ALA A 164 -7.44 -0.10 -8.46
C ALA A 164 -6.82 -0.34 -7.08
N ALA A 165 -5.64 0.24 -6.88
CA ALA A 165 -4.97 0.25 -5.60
C ALA A 165 -4.18 1.55 -5.46
N GLY A 166 -3.90 1.92 -4.23
CA GLY A 166 -3.13 3.12 -3.94
C GLY A 166 -2.68 3.19 -2.50
N TYR A 167 -1.89 4.22 -2.24
CA TYR A 167 -1.55 4.64 -0.89
C TYR A 167 -1.42 6.15 -0.81
N CYS A 168 -1.53 6.68 0.40
CA CYS A 168 -1.16 8.05 0.70
C CYS A 168 -0.06 8.04 1.77
N MET A 169 1.11 8.58 1.44
CA MET A 169 2.23 8.69 2.37
C MET A 169 2.20 10.07 3.03
N TYR A 170 2.19 10.08 4.37
CA TYR A 170 2.28 11.27 5.22
C TYR A 170 3.75 11.43 5.67
N GLY A 171 4.59 11.96 4.78
CA GLY A 171 6.01 12.19 5.04
C GLY A 171 6.36 13.69 5.13
N SER A 172 7.54 14.05 4.63
CA SER A 172 7.94 15.47 4.48
C SER A 172 6.98 16.27 3.60
N SER A 173 6.31 15.58 2.67
CA SER A 173 5.12 16.04 1.97
C SER A 173 4.08 14.92 1.97
N CYS A 174 2.83 15.27 1.74
CA CYS A 174 1.76 14.30 1.59
C CYS A 174 1.64 13.87 0.13
N THR A 175 1.92 12.60 -0.16
CA THR A 175 1.97 12.06 -1.52
C THR A 175 0.95 10.94 -1.70
N PHE A 176 0.06 11.07 -2.66
CA PHE A 176 -0.92 10.07 -3.05
C PHE A 176 -0.45 9.33 -4.30
N VAL A 177 -0.40 8.01 -4.25
CA VAL A 177 0.00 7.15 -5.38
C VAL A 177 -1.15 6.24 -5.75
N LEU A 178 -1.46 6.17 -7.05
CA LEU A 178 -2.64 5.48 -7.57
C LEU A 178 -2.30 4.67 -8.81
N SER A 179 -2.89 3.49 -8.91
CA SER A 179 -3.07 2.77 -10.17
C SER A 179 -4.53 2.34 -10.33
N THR A 180 -5.05 2.48 -11.54
CA THR A 180 -6.36 1.97 -11.98
C THR A 180 -6.20 0.81 -12.98
N GLY A 181 -5.07 0.08 -12.90
CA GLY A 181 -4.76 -1.06 -13.78
C GLY A 181 -3.97 -0.73 -15.04
N THR A 182 -3.71 0.55 -15.30
CA THR A 182 -2.94 1.05 -16.45
C THR A 182 -1.85 2.04 -16.02
N GLY A 183 -0.78 1.51 -15.44
CA GLY A 183 0.34 2.32 -14.94
C GLY A 183 0.09 2.92 -13.56
N VAL A 184 1.04 3.72 -13.09
CA VAL A 184 1.06 4.27 -11.73
C VAL A 184 1.35 5.76 -11.78
N ASN A 185 0.58 6.56 -11.04
CA ASN A 185 0.77 8.01 -11.00
C ASN A 185 0.85 8.49 -9.55
N GLY A 186 1.74 9.46 -9.31
CA GLY A 186 1.93 10.11 -8.02
C GLY A 186 1.51 11.58 -8.03
N PHE A 187 0.84 11.99 -6.97
CA PHE A 187 0.33 13.33 -6.75
C PHE A 187 0.80 13.84 -5.39
N THR A 188 1.16 15.11 -5.31
CA THR A 188 1.56 15.76 -4.06
C THR A 188 0.48 16.74 -3.63
N LEU A 189 0.11 16.71 -2.36
CA LEU A 189 -0.85 17.66 -1.79
C LEU A 189 -0.22 19.05 -1.74
N ASP A 190 -0.86 20.02 -2.39
CA ASP A 190 -0.63 21.43 -2.12
C ASP A 190 -1.53 21.85 -0.95
N PRO A 191 -0.99 22.14 0.25
CA PRO A 191 -1.80 22.50 1.41
C PRO A 191 -2.51 23.85 1.26
N SER A 192 -2.02 24.75 0.41
CA SER A 192 -2.60 26.07 0.18
C SER A 192 -3.87 25.99 -0.68
N LEU A 193 -3.91 25.02 -1.60
CA LEU A 193 -5.06 24.76 -2.47
C LEU A 193 -5.99 23.66 -1.90
N GLY A 194 -5.46 22.77 -1.07
CA GLY A 194 -6.18 21.59 -0.59
C GLY A 194 -6.36 20.51 -1.67
N GLU A 195 -5.50 20.52 -2.69
CA GLU A 195 -5.58 19.69 -3.89
C GLU A 195 -4.33 18.83 -4.08
N PHE A 196 -4.53 17.59 -4.51
CA PHE A 196 -3.43 16.72 -4.95
C PHE A 196 -3.12 17.01 -6.41
N ILE A 197 -1.90 17.52 -6.67
CA ILE A 197 -1.41 17.89 -7.99
C ILE A 197 -0.45 16.81 -8.47
N MET A 198 -0.58 16.38 -9.73
CA MET A 198 0.31 15.39 -10.32
C MET A 198 1.75 15.88 -10.32
N THR A 199 2.63 15.11 -9.70
CA THR A 199 4.08 15.39 -9.61
C THR A 199 4.92 14.26 -10.20
N HIS A 200 4.35 13.06 -10.32
CA HIS A 200 5.04 11.87 -10.83
C HIS A 200 4.14 11.12 -11.83
N PRO A 201 4.08 11.56 -13.09
CA PRO A 201 3.33 10.84 -14.14
C PRO A 201 4.04 9.53 -14.52
N ASP A 202 3.26 8.49 -14.78
CA ASP A 202 3.71 7.18 -15.29
C ASP A 202 4.97 6.62 -14.60
N ILE A 203 4.91 6.46 -13.29
CA ILE A 203 6.01 5.92 -12.49
C ILE A 203 6.41 4.53 -13.01
N LYS A 204 7.69 4.39 -13.37
CA LYS A 204 8.34 3.11 -13.67
C LYS A 204 9.45 2.84 -12.68
N ILE A 205 9.40 1.68 -12.04
CA ILE A 205 10.47 1.26 -11.15
C ILE A 205 11.72 0.90 -11.96
N PRO A 206 12.94 1.27 -11.51
CA PRO A 206 14.16 0.78 -12.11
C PRO A 206 14.21 -0.75 -12.15
N LYS A 207 14.72 -1.33 -13.24
CA LYS A 207 14.76 -2.79 -13.43
C LYS A 207 15.61 -3.51 -12.37
N LYS A 208 16.69 -2.86 -11.90
CA LYS A 208 17.58 -3.31 -10.81
C LYS A 208 17.98 -2.11 -9.96
N GLY A 209 17.91 -2.22 -8.64
CA GLY A 209 18.25 -1.14 -7.72
C GLY A 209 19.54 -1.34 -6.94
N LYS A 210 19.88 -0.34 -6.14
CA LYS A 210 21.08 -0.33 -5.26
C LYS A 210 20.72 -0.38 -3.78
N ILE A 211 19.46 -0.63 -3.45
CA ILE A 211 18.94 -0.61 -2.08
C ILE A 211 18.28 -1.96 -1.78
N TYR A 212 18.47 -2.44 -0.56
CA TYR A 212 17.65 -3.50 0.01
C TYR A 212 17.05 -3.00 1.34
N SER A 213 15.82 -3.39 1.61
CA SER A 213 15.04 -2.93 2.75
C SER A 213 14.44 -4.11 3.50
N VAL A 214 14.95 -4.33 4.71
CA VAL A 214 14.53 -5.44 5.58
C VAL A 214 14.93 -5.15 7.02
N ASN A 215 14.15 -5.64 7.99
CA ASN A 215 14.52 -5.58 9.41
C ASN A 215 15.59 -6.63 9.74
N GLU A 216 16.87 -6.25 9.70
CA GLU A 216 17.97 -7.16 10.03
C GLU A 216 18.01 -7.63 11.49
N GLY A 217 17.24 -7.01 12.40
CA GLY A 217 17.08 -7.50 13.76
C GLY A 217 16.49 -8.92 13.84
N ASN A 218 15.82 -9.37 12.77
CA ASN A 218 15.26 -10.72 12.65
C ASN A 218 16.22 -11.74 12.03
N ALA A 219 17.49 -11.38 11.75
CA ALA A 219 18.44 -12.24 11.03
C ALA A 219 18.60 -13.65 11.59
N LYS A 220 18.54 -13.82 12.92
CA LYS A 220 18.60 -15.13 13.59
C LYS A 220 17.44 -16.07 13.23
N ASN A 221 16.31 -15.51 12.81
CA ASN A 221 15.04 -16.22 12.58
C ASN A 221 14.72 -16.45 11.11
N TRP A 222 15.46 -15.82 10.20
CA TRP A 222 15.24 -15.96 8.76
C TRP A 222 15.48 -17.37 8.25
N ASP A 223 14.84 -17.67 7.11
CA ASP A 223 15.14 -18.85 6.32
C ASP A 223 16.45 -18.71 5.54
N THR A 224 16.92 -19.84 5.00
CA THR A 224 18.18 -19.90 4.24
C THR A 224 18.18 -18.98 3.02
N PRO A 225 17.14 -18.93 2.17
CA PRO A 225 17.10 -18.04 1.01
C PRO A 225 17.24 -16.56 1.38
N THR A 226 16.47 -16.10 2.38
CA THR A 226 16.51 -14.70 2.84
C THR A 226 17.90 -14.34 3.36
N ALA A 227 18.48 -15.17 4.23
CA ALA A 227 19.79 -14.92 4.81
C ALA A 227 20.88 -14.82 3.72
N LYS A 228 20.85 -15.72 2.73
CA LYS A 228 21.78 -15.71 1.58
C LYS A 228 21.59 -14.49 0.69
N TYR A 229 20.35 -14.06 0.46
CA TYR A 229 20.09 -12.87 -0.35
C TYR A 229 20.67 -11.62 0.31
N VAL A 230 20.43 -11.43 1.62
CA VAL A 230 20.98 -10.31 2.39
C VAL A 230 22.51 -10.36 2.44
N GLU A 231 23.10 -11.55 2.59
CA GLU A 231 24.55 -11.73 2.52
C GLU A 231 25.11 -11.29 1.15
N ARG A 232 24.47 -11.69 0.04
CA ARG A 232 24.85 -11.26 -1.32
C ARG A 232 24.72 -9.75 -1.53
N CYS A 233 23.73 -9.13 -0.91
CA CYS A 233 23.58 -7.67 -0.94
C CYS A 233 24.77 -6.95 -0.28
N LYS A 234 25.32 -7.53 0.79
CA LYS A 234 26.44 -6.96 1.56
C LYS A 234 27.81 -7.30 0.97
N TYR A 235 27.96 -8.53 0.47
CA TYR A 235 29.22 -9.10 0.00
C TYR A 235 29.08 -9.67 -1.42
N PRO A 236 28.78 -8.82 -2.41
CA PRO A 236 28.62 -9.27 -3.79
C PRO A 236 29.89 -9.93 -4.32
N GLN A 237 29.74 -11.05 -5.04
CA GLN A 237 30.85 -11.84 -5.59
C GLN A 237 31.09 -11.57 -7.08
N ASP A 238 30.23 -10.78 -7.73
CA ASP A 238 30.28 -10.44 -9.15
C ASP A 238 31.07 -9.15 -9.43
N GLY A 239 31.73 -8.58 -8.42
CA GLY A 239 32.48 -7.33 -8.50
C GLY A 239 31.62 -6.06 -8.43
N SER A 240 30.30 -6.18 -8.26
CA SER A 240 29.43 -5.02 -8.04
C SER A 240 29.64 -4.41 -6.65
N SER A 241 29.21 -3.16 -6.46
CA SER A 241 29.24 -2.54 -5.13
C SER A 241 28.14 -3.10 -4.23
N PRO A 242 28.37 -3.22 -2.91
CA PRO A 242 27.32 -3.60 -1.96
C PRO A 242 26.08 -2.70 -2.08
N LYS A 243 24.90 -3.29 -1.94
CA LYS A 243 23.65 -2.53 -1.85
C LYS A 243 23.57 -1.79 -0.52
N SER A 244 22.96 -0.62 -0.52
CA SER A 244 22.67 0.15 0.68
C SER A 244 21.48 -0.43 1.44
N LEU A 245 21.63 -0.66 2.75
CA LEU A 245 20.50 -0.93 3.63
C LEU A 245 19.69 0.36 3.86
N ARG A 246 18.39 0.30 3.65
CA ARG A 246 17.43 1.33 4.11
C ARG A 246 16.21 0.64 4.69
N TYR A 247 15.87 0.91 5.93
CA TYR A 247 14.67 0.37 6.55
C TYR A 247 14.07 1.45 7.45
N ILE A 248 12.99 2.06 6.99
CA ILE A 248 12.29 3.14 7.69
C ILE A 248 11.42 2.54 8.80
N GLY A 249 10.84 1.36 8.57
CA GLY A 249 9.97 0.68 9.54
C GLY A 249 8.50 1.02 9.39
N SER A 250 8.11 1.65 8.28
CA SER A 250 6.73 1.82 7.81
C SER A 250 6.68 1.34 6.36
N MET A 251 5.72 0.44 6.07
CA MET A 251 5.66 -0.23 4.76
C MET A 251 5.50 0.79 3.64
N VAL A 252 4.57 1.73 3.76
CA VAL A 252 4.32 2.75 2.74
C VAL A 252 5.57 3.57 2.42
N ALA A 253 6.36 3.93 3.43
CA ALA A 253 7.57 4.72 3.24
C ALA A 253 8.70 3.93 2.57
N ASP A 254 8.90 2.68 2.99
CA ASP A 254 9.91 1.79 2.39
C ASP A 254 9.52 1.38 0.96
N VAL A 255 8.24 1.11 0.69
CA VAL A 255 7.73 0.79 -0.64
C VAL A 255 7.75 2.01 -1.56
N HIS A 256 7.37 3.21 -1.09
CA HIS A 256 7.44 4.43 -1.89
C HIS A 256 8.86 4.71 -2.38
N ARG A 257 9.85 4.61 -1.49
CA ARG A 257 11.26 4.72 -1.87
C ARG A 257 11.66 3.64 -2.87
N THR A 258 11.24 2.39 -2.64
CA THR A 258 11.53 1.27 -3.54
C THR A 258 10.95 1.51 -4.94
N LEU A 259 9.73 2.03 -5.01
CA LEU A 259 9.04 2.36 -6.26
C LEU A 259 9.80 3.40 -7.09
N LEU A 260 10.31 4.46 -6.45
CA LEU A 260 11.01 5.55 -7.13
C LEU A 260 12.49 5.27 -7.40
N TYR A 261 13.19 4.65 -6.46
CA TYR A 261 14.66 4.47 -6.54
C TYR A 261 15.09 3.06 -6.94
N GLY A 262 14.13 2.14 -7.07
CA GLY A 262 14.41 0.73 -7.27
C GLY A 262 15.03 0.07 -6.04
N GLY A 263 15.25 -1.22 -6.16
CA GLY A 263 15.76 -2.08 -5.11
C GLY A 263 14.68 -3.07 -4.69
N ILE A 264 14.81 -3.60 -3.48
CA ILE A 264 13.86 -4.59 -2.96
C ILE A 264 13.46 -4.25 -1.52
N PHE A 265 12.16 -4.36 -1.26
CA PHE A 265 11.59 -4.42 0.08
C PHE A 265 11.26 -5.87 0.43
N MET A 266 11.62 -6.27 1.64
CA MET A 266 11.46 -7.63 2.12
C MET A 266 10.86 -7.64 3.52
N TYR A 267 9.77 -8.38 3.66
CA TYR A 267 9.18 -8.78 4.94
C TYR A 267 9.00 -10.30 4.93
N PRO A 268 10.09 -11.07 5.10
CA PRO A 268 10.07 -12.52 4.98
C PRO A 268 9.26 -13.18 6.10
N ALA A 269 8.90 -14.46 5.91
CA ALA A 269 8.53 -15.33 7.02
C ALA A 269 9.75 -15.49 7.95
N ASP A 270 9.48 -15.71 9.23
CA ASP A 270 10.51 -16.11 10.17
C ASP A 270 9.97 -17.13 11.19
N LYS A 271 10.85 -17.65 12.04
CA LYS A 271 10.47 -18.65 13.07
C LYS A 271 9.37 -18.18 14.03
N LYS A 272 9.23 -16.87 14.27
CA LYS A 272 8.21 -16.28 15.15
C LYS A 272 6.92 -15.95 14.39
N SER A 273 7.03 -15.64 13.11
CA SER A 273 5.92 -15.32 12.20
C SER A 273 6.02 -16.14 10.92
N PRO A 274 5.66 -17.44 10.96
CA PRO A 274 5.85 -18.36 9.82
C PRO A 274 5.02 -17.98 8.58
N SER A 275 3.92 -17.25 8.78
CA SER A 275 3.09 -16.70 7.70
C SER A 275 3.41 -15.23 7.38
N GLY A 276 4.56 -14.71 7.82
CA GLY A 276 4.88 -13.28 7.74
C GLY A 276 4.05 -12.42 8.71
N LYS A 277 4.26 -11.10 8.65
CA LYS A 277 3.54 -10.13 9.51
C LYS A 277 2.46 -9.34 8.76
N LEU A 278 2.73 -8.99 7.49
CA LEU A 278 1.88 -8.10 6.71
C LEU A 278 0.63 -8.83 6.22
N ARG A 279 -0.49 -8.12 6.13
CA ARG A 279 -1.81 -8.66 5.84
C ARG A 279 -2.09 -8.58 4.34
N VAL A 280 -2.68 -9.66 3.85
CA VAL A 280 -2.83 -9.92 2.44
C VAL A 280 -3.67 -8.85 1.75
N LEU A 281 -4.87 -8.58 2.28
CA LEU A 281 -5.87 -7.78 1.58
C LEU A 281 -5.51 -6.30 1.49
N TYR A 282 -4.98 -5.71 2.56
CA TYR A 282 -4.84 -4.25 2.68
C TYR A 282 -3.39 -3.75 2.78
N GLU A 283 -2.39 -4.65 2.85
CA GLU A 283 -0.97 -4.27 2.77
C GLU A 283 -0.29 -4.93 1.55
N VAL A 284 -0.28 -6.26 1.49
CA VAL A 284 0.46 -7.02 0.47
C VAL A 284 -0.12 -6.80 -0.93
N PHE A 285 -1.42 -6.99 -1.11
CA PHE A 285 -2.04 -6.87 -2.43
C PHE A 285 -1.96 -5.46 -3.00
N PRO A 286 -2.37 -4.38 -2.31
CA PRO A 286 -2.33 -3.04 -2.88
C PRO A 286 -0.90 -2.63 -3.31
N MET A 287 0.09 -2.92 -2.47
CA MET A 287 1.49 -2.59 -2.76
C MET A 287 2.06 -3.43 -3.91
N SER A 288 1.68 -4.71 -3.98
CA SER A 288 2.06 -5.59 -5.09
C SER A 288 1.45 -5.15 -6.42
N PHE A 289 0.19 -4.71 -6.41
CA PHE A 289 -0.50 -4.21 -7.59
C PHE A 289 0.20 -2.96 -8.16
N LEU A 290 0.51 -1.99 -7.30
CA LEU A 290 1.29 -0.81 -7.69
C LEU A 290 2.67 -1.19 -8.22
N MET A 291 3.36 -2.12 -7.56
CA MET A 291 4.71 -2.52 -7.94
C MET A 291 4.74 -3.17 -9.33
N GLU A 292 3.82 -4.08 -9.62
CA GLU A 292 3.71 -4.73 -10.93
C GLU A 292 3.28 -3.74 -12.03
N GLN A 293 2.35 -2.83 -11.74
CA GLN A 293 1.91 -1.78 -12.67
C GLN A 293 3.05 -0.79 -13.03
N ALA A 294 4.03 -0.63 -12.14
CA ALA A 294 5.25 0.14 -12.39
C ALA A 294 6.35 -0.66 -13.12
N GLY A 295 6.13 -1.95 -13.42
CA GLY A 295 7.11 -2.82 -14.09
C GLY A 295 8.02 -3.61 -13.15
N GLY A 296 7.71 -3.63 -11.85
CA GLY A 296 8.39 -4.43 -10.84
C GLY A 296 7.77 -5.82 -10.67
N GLN A 297 8.09 -6.47 -9.55
CA GLN A 297 7.52 -7.76 -9.18
C GLN A 297 7.20 -7.82 -7.68
N ALA A 298 6.32 -8.75 -7.31
CA ALA A 298 6.01 -9.10 -5.93
C ALA A 298 5.86 -10.62 -5.77
N PHE A 299 6.53 -11.18 -4.76
CA PHE A 299 6.68 -12.61 -4.51
C PHE A 299 6.49 -12.94 -3.03
N THR A 300 5.80 -14.04 -2.71
CA THR A 300 5.47 -14.43 -1.32
C THR A 300 6.52 -15.33 -0.66
N GLY A 301 7.62 -15.64 -1.37
CA GLY A 301 8.49 -16.76 -1.00
C GLY A 301 8.05 -18.09 -1.63
N LYS A 302 6.85 -18.16 -2.21
CA LYS A 302 6.31 -19.38 -2.85
C LYS A 302 5.73 -19.12 -4.24
N GLU A 303 4.97 -18.04 -4.38
CA GLU A 303 4.25 -17.71 -5.61
C GLU A 303 4.19 -16.19 -5.85
N ARG A 304 3.70 -15.78 -7.01
CA ARG A 304 3.43 -14.36 -7.29
C ARG A 304 2.38 -13.83 -6.32
N ALA A 305 2.65 -12.68 -5.70
CA ALA A 305 1.80 -12.16 -4.63
C ALA A 305 0.34 -11.97 -5.05
N LEU A 306 0.09 -11.44 -6.25
CA LEU A 306 -1.28 -11.19 -6.74
C LEU A 306 -2.06 -12.44 -7.16
N ASP A 307 -1.42 -13.61 -7.22
CA ASP A 307 -2.07 -14.88 -7.54
C ASP A 307 -2.56 -15.64 -6.29
N LEU A 308 -2.09 -15.25 -5.09
CA LEU A 308 -2.52 -15.82 -3.82
C LEU A 308 -4.03 -15.64 -3.62
N VAL A 309 -4.71 -16.68 -3.13
CA VAL A 309 -6.15 -16.63 -2.79
C VAL A 309 -6.31 -16.60 -1.26
N PRO A 310 -6.72 -15.47 -0.67
CA PRO A 310 -6.87 -15.37 0.78
C PRO A 310 -8.09 -16.18 1.24
N LYS A 311 -7.95 -16.83 2.40
CA LYS A 311 -9.00 -17.60 3.07
C LYS A 311 -9.67 -16.81 4.19
N LYS A 312 -9.04 -15.74 4.67
CA LYS A 312 -9.52 -14.87 5.76
C LYS A 312 -9.16 -13.42 5.47
N ILE A 313 -9.98 -12.50 5.98
CA ILE A 313 -9.80 -11.06 5.74
C ILE A 313 -8.51 -10.49 6.36
N HIS A 314 -8.04 -11.09 7.46
CA HIS A 314 -6.78 -10.74 8.14
C HIS A 314 -5.67 -11.78 7.91
N GLU A 315 -5.70 -12.52 6.80
CA GLU A 315 -4.61 -13.45 6.48
C GLU A 315 -3.28 -12.72 6.30
N ARG A 316 -2.19 -13.29 6.82
CA ARG A 316 -0.84 -12.73 6.70
C ARG A 316 -0.05 -13.43 5.61
N SER A 317 0.88 -12.71 5.00
CA SER A 317 1.81 -13.28 4.03
C SER A 317 3.20 -12.66 4.15
N PRO A 318 4.27 -13.44 3.91
CA PRO A 318 5.57 -12.88 3.59
C PRO A 318 5.51 -12.09 2.28
N ILE A 319 6.41 -11.13 2.12
CA ILE A 319 6.49 -10.39 0.86
C ILE A 319 7.91 -9.99 0.51
N PHE A 320 8.22 -10.10 -0.77
CA PHE A 320 9.41 -9.59 -1.43
C PHE A 320 8.94 -8.83 -2.67
N LEU A 321 9.10 -7.51 -2.67
CA LEU A 321 8.62 -6.68 -3.77
C LEU A 321 9.63 -5.60 -4.15
N GLY A 322 9.66 -5.22 -5.44
CA GLY A 322 10.56 -4.20 -5.93
C GLY A 322 10.96 -4.39 -7.39
N SER A 323 12.18 -3.97 -7.69
CA SER A 323 12.83 -4.07 -8.99
C SER A 323 12.82 -5.52 -9.49
N TYR A 324 12.44 -5.71 -10.75
CA TYR A 324 12.27 -7.02 -11.37
C TYR A 324 13.49 -7.93 -11.16
N ASP A 325 14.70 -7.46 -11.51
CA ASP A 325 15.90 -8.29 -11.43
C ASP A 325 16.27 -8.64 -9.97
N ASP A 326 15.97 -7.76 -9.02
CA ASP A 326 16.24 -7.99 -7.61
C ASP A 326 15.32 -9.06 -7.02
N VAL A 327 14.04 -9.09 -7.45
CA VAL A 327 13.06 -10.10 -7.04
C VAL A 327 13.35 -11.45 -7.72
N GLU A 328 13.79 -11.47 -8.98
CA GLU A 328 14.22 -12.71 -9.63
C GLU A 328 15.42 -13.36 -8.93
N GLU A 329 16.40 -12.56 -8.47
CA GLU A 329 17.56 -13.06 -7.73
C GLU A 329 17.15 -13.83 -6.45
N ILE A 330 16.15 -13.34 -5.71
CA ILE A 330 15.67 -14.05 -4.51
C ILE A 330 14.79 -15.25 -4.85
N LYS A 331 13.98 -15.19 -5.92
CA LYS A 331 13.20 -16.35 -6.40
C LYS A 331 14.09 -17.53 -6.76
N VAL A 332 15.24 -17.28 -7.39
CA VAL A 332 16.24 -18.33 -7.69
C VAL A 332 16.76 -19.00 -6.40
N LEU A 333 16.94 -18.24 -5.32
CA LEU A 333 17.36 -18.80 -4.03
C LEU A 333 16.28 -19.68 -3.40
N TYR A 334 15.02 -19.27 -3.45
CA TYR A 334 13.89 -20.07 -2.97
C TYR A 334 13.73 -21.37 -3.77
N ALA A 335 13.76 -21.29 -5.11
CA ALA A 335 13.66 -22.47 -5.97
C ALA A 335 14.82 -23.46 -5.79
N ALA A 336 16.01 -22.97 -5.44
CA ALA A 336 17.17 -23.82 -5.14
C ALA A 336 17.06 -24.52 -3.77
N GLU A 337 16.36 -23.94 -2.81
CA GLU A 337 16.11 -24.54 -1.50
C GLU A 337 15.03 -25.61 -1.58
N GLU A 338 13.95 -25.39 -2.35
CA GLU A 338 12.89 -26.38 -2.58
C GLU A 338 13.41 -27.67 -3.22
N LYS A 339 14.41 -27.58 -4.12
CA LYS A 339 15.03 -28.77 -4.75
C LYS A 339 15.88 -29.62 -3.80
N LYS A 340 16.19 -29.11 -2.60
CA LYS A 340 16.98 -29.82 -1.58
C LYS A 340 16.12 -30.48 -0.51
N ALA A 341 14.86 -30.06 -0.40
CA ALA A 341 13.87 -30.62 0.51
C ALA A 341 13.24 -31.88 -0.10
#